data_AF-A0A5N5SL66-F1
#
_entry.id   AF-A0A5N5SL66-F1
#
_cell.length_a   1.000
_cell.length_b   1.000
_cell.length_c   1.000
_cell.angle_alpha   90.00
_cell.angle_beta   90.00
_cell.angle_gamma   90.00
#
_symmetry.space_group_name_H-M   'P 1'
#
loop_
_entity.id
_entity.type
_entity.pdbx_description
1 polymer ?
#
loop_
_entity_poly.entity_id
_entity_poly.type
_entity_poly.pdbx_seq_one_letter_code
_entity_poly.pdbx_strand_id
1 'polypeptide(L)'
;MLCLQGKTEIKVLDPSQIFRPEELIDNSGWSFRIFDEKRDDPKMKQVFNTYKQMHQSQTVDYVRSRHSHWCQFNKFKATIMEALEKLNDLVDESDPDIDLPNIIHAYQTAEMIREKHPDLDWFHLTGFIHDLGKVMVFYGRAPVVHCW
;
A
#
# COMPACT_ATOMS: atom_id res chain seq x y z
N MET A 1 19.61 7.61 -42.25
CA MET A 1 19.41 9.07 -42.28
C MET A 1 17.94 9.27 -42.62
N LEU A 2 17.02 9.71 -41.76
CA LEU A 2 17.06 10.53 -40.55
C LEU A 2 16.02 10.02 -39.53
N CYS A 3 16.41 10.07 -38.26
CA CYS A 3 15.55 9.99 -37.09
C CYS A 3 14.71 11.28 -37.00
N LEU A 4 13.41 11.19 -36.74
CA LEU A 4 12.67 12.23 -36.02
C LEU A 4 11.62 11.57 -35.12
N GLN A 5 12.03 11.36 -33.87
CA GLN A 5 11.18 11.14 -32.72
C GLN A 5 10.24 12.33 -32.53
N GLY A 6 8.94 12.08 -32.54
CA GLY A 6 7.97 12.87 -31.78
C GLY A 6 7.60 12.07 -30.54
N LYS A 7 8.39 12.17 -29.46
CA LYS A 7 7.89 11.77 -28.13
C LYS A 7 6.81 12.78 -27.79
N THR A 8 5.55 12.41 -28.00
CA THR A 8 4.43 13.17 -27.46
C THR A 8 4.62 13.18 -25.95
N GLU A 9 4.97 14.34 -25.40
CA GLU A 9 5.10 14.52 -23.96
C GLU A 9 3.68 14.46 -23.38
N ILE A 10 3.26 13.24 -23.03
CA ILE A 10 2.00 13.05 -22.32
C ILE A 10 2.24 13.69 -20.95
N LYS A 11 1.64 14.86 -20.72
CA LYS A 11 1.53 15.45 -19.38
C LYS A 11 0.57 14.59 -18.56
N VAL A 12 1.03 13.41 -18.16
CA VAL A 12 0.36 12.60 -17.15
C VAL A 12 0.64 13.30 -15.82
N LEU A 13 -0.43 13.83 -15.22
CA LEU A 13 -0.39 14.27 -13.84
C LEU A 13 -0.27 13.01 -12.98
N ASP A 14 0.88 12.83 -12.34
CA ASP A 14 1.06 11.79 -11.32
C ASP A 14 0.29 12.23 -10.06
N PRO A 15 -0.83 11.56 -9.70
CA PRO A 15 -1.65 11.94 -8.55
C PRO A 15 -0.88 11.87 -7.23
N SER A 16 0.21 11.09 -7.19
CA SER A 16 1.05 10.91 -6.02
C SER A 16 1.94 12.10 -5.72
N GLN A 17 2.25 12.94 -6.73
CA GLN A 17 3.15 14.09 -6.58
C GLN A 17 2.69 15.05 -5.47
N ILE A 18 1.38 15.19 -5.28
CA ILE A 18 0.79 16.03 -4.21
C ILE A 18 1.15 15.51 -2.82
N PHE A 19 1.42 14.21 -2.70
CA PHE A 19 1.62 13.51 -1.43
C PHE A 19 3.05 12.99 -1.26
N ARG A 20 3.99 13.29 -2.16
CA ARG A 20 5.39 12.87 -2.02
C ARG A 20 6.06 13.65 -0.89
N PRO A 21 6.48 13.00 0.20
CA PRO A 21 7.02 13.69 1.37
C PRO A 21 8.53 13.93 1.28
N GLU A 22 9.20 13.50 0.21
CA GLU A 22 10.66 13.49 0.05
C GLU A 22 11.31 14.85 0.34
N GLU A 23 10.82 15.93 -0.28
CA GLU A 23 11.37 17.29 -0.07
C GLU A 23 11.18 17.80 1.38
N LEU A 24 10.12 17.35 2.06
CA LEU A 24 9.82 17.70 3.45
C LEU A 24 10.61 16.84 4.44
N ILE A 25 10.89 15.58 4.10
CA ILE A 25 11.63 14.62 4.93
C ILE A 25 13.10 15.00 5.02
N ASP A 26 13.72 15.34 3.88
CA ASP A 26 15.16 15.64 3.80
C ASP A 26 15.59 16.80 4.71
N ASN A 27 14.66 17.69 5.07
CA ASN A 27 14.92 18.87 5.89
C ASN A 27 14.35 18.79 7.32
N SER A 28 13.60 17.74 7.67
CA SER A 28 12.86 17.66 8.95
C SER A 28 13.49 16.74 10.00
N GLY A 29 14.54 15.99 9.64
CA GLY A 29 15.13 14.97 10.52
C GLY A 29 14.19 13.77 10.78
N TRP A 30 13.17 13.61 9.94
CA TRP A 30 12.22 12.52 10.00
C TRP A 30 12.92 11.18 9.80
N SER A 31 12.55 10.16 10.59
CA SER A 31 13.04 8.79 10.43
C SER A 31 11.88 7.87 10.09
N PHE A 32 12.11 6.97 9.15
CA PHE A 32 11.14 5.98 8.69
C PHE A 32 10.98 4.84 9.70
N ARG A 33 9.74 4.37 9.90
CA ARG A 33 9.38 3.19 10.72
C ARG A 33 9.84 3.29 12.18
N ILE A 34 9.48 4.39 12.85
CA ILE A 34 9.72 4.54 14.30
C ILE A 34 8.58 3.89 15.09
N PHE A 35 8.90 2.89 15.91
CA PHE A 35 7.98 2.26 16.86
C PHE A 35 8.41 2.56 18.29
N ASP A 36 8.07 3.76 18.78
CA ASP A 36 8.38 4.17 20.15
C ASP A 36 7.14 4.08 21.06
N GLU A 37 7.13 3.11 21.96
CA GLU A 37 6.05 2.89 22.94
C GLU A 37 5.89 4.06 23.92
N LYS A 38 6.93 4.87 24.11
CA LYS A 38 6.91 6.02 25.04
C LYS A 38 6.30 7.26 24.41
N ARG A 39 6.11 7.26 23.08
CA ARG A 39 5.51 8.37 22.36
C ARG A 39 4.00 8.38 22.62
N ASP A 40 3.50 9.47 23.21
CA ASP A 40 2.06 9.65 23.41
C ASP A 40 1.37 10.10 22.11
N ASP A 41 1.35 9.19 21.13
CA ASP A 41 0.79 9.39 19.79
C ASP A 41 -0.37 8.41 19.55
N PRO A 42 -1.58 8.90 19.22
CA PRO A 42 -2.72 8.06 18.87
C PRO A 42 -2.42 7.03 17.76
N LYS A 43 -1.64 7.39 16.74
CA LYS A 43 -1.26 6.49 15.63
C LYS A 43 -0.37 5.36 16.15
N MET A 44 0.58 5.66 17.03
CA MET A 44 1.44 4.63 17.63
C MET A 44 0.65 3.67 18.51
N LYS A 45 -0.37 4.15 19.24
CA LYS A 45 -1.28 3.29 20.01
C LYS A 45 -2.09 2.38 19.09
N GLN A 46 -2.58 2.90 17.96
CA GLN A 46 -3.30 2.11 16.96
C GLN A 46 -2.41 1.01 16.39
N VAL A 47 -1.23 1.38 15.87
CA VAL A 47 -0.23 0.46 15.32
C VAL A 47 0.13 -0.62 16.34
N PHE A 48 0.43 -0.24 17.59
CA PHE A 48 0.72 -1.19 18.67
C PHE A 48 -0.43 -2.16 18.91
N ASN A 49 -1.67 -1.67 18.98
CA ASN A 49 -2.85 -2.52 19.19
C ASN A 49 -3.08 -3.47 18.02
N THR A 50 -2.85 -3.03 16.78
CA THR A 50 -2.92 -3.87 15.58
C THR A 50 -1.93 -5.02 15.66
N TYR A 51 -0.65 -4.73 15.92
CA TYR A 51 0.39 -5.74 16.06
C TYR A 51 0.16 -6.68 17.26
N LYS A 52 -0.29 -6.14 18.40
CA LYS A 52 -0.61 -6.93 19.58
C LYS A 52 -1.70 -7.97 19.27
N GLN A 53 -2.78 -7.55 18.62
CA GLN A 53 -3.85 -8.46 18.21
C GLN A 53 -3.34 -9.50 17.21
N MET A 54 -2.53 -9.07 16.24
CA MET A 54 -1.88 -9.93 15.25
C MET A 54 -1.09 -11.05 15.91
N HIS A 55 -0.16 -10.70 16.80
CA HIS A 55 0.68 -11.68 17.49
C HIS A 55 -0.12 -12.63 18.39
N GLN A 56 -1.26 -12.20 18.92
CA GLN A 56 -2.11 -13.04 19.77
C GLN A 56 -2.95 -14.05 18.99
N SER A 57 -3.32 -13.73 17.74
CA SER A 57 -4.37 -14.49 17.02
C SER A 57 -3.87 -15.21 15.76
N GLN A 58 -2.69 -14.85 15.23
CA GLN A 58 -2.09 -15.51 14.08
C GLN A 58 -1.49 -16.87 14.45
N THR A 59 -2.35 -17.87 14.59
CA THR A 59 -1.94 -19.27 14.80
C THR A 59 -1.86 -20.05 13.49
N VAL A 60 -1.16 -21.19 13.50
CA VAL A 60 -1.09 -22.10 12.33
C VAL A 60 -2.48 -22.50 11.84
N ASP A 61 -3.39 -22.81 12.76
CA ASP A 61 -4.77 -23.20 12.42
C ASP A 61 -5.56 -22.02 11.84
N TYR A 62 -5.38 -20.82 12.40
CA TYR A 62 -5.98 -19.62 11.84
C TYR A 62 -5.52 -19.38 10.40
N VAL A 63 -4.21 -19.38 10.15
CA VAL A 63 -3.63 -19.17 8.81
C VAL A 63 -4.12 -20.23 7.82
N ARG A 64 -4.11 -21.52 8.20
CA ARG A 64 -4.66 -22.60 7.36
C ARG A 64 -6.14 -22.36 7.02
N SER A 65 -6.95 -21.92 7.99
CA SER A 65 -8.35 -21.59 7.75
C SER A 65 -8.51 -20.42 6.77
N ARG A 66 -7.65 -19.39 6.86
CA ARG A 66 -7.67 -18.22 5.98
C ARG A 66 -7.27 -18.60 4.55
N HIS A 67 -6.25 -19.44 4.38
CA HIS A 67 -5.89 -19.98 3.06
C HIS A 67 -7.07 -20.72 2.41
N SER A 68 -7.69 -21.66 3.13
CA SER A 68 -8.85 -22.40 2.63
C SER A 68 -10.04 -21.50 2.26
N HIS A 69 -10.17 -20.35 2.93
CA HIS A 69 -11.24 -19.39 2.68
C HIS A 69 -10.96 -18.46 1.49
N TRP A 70 -9.76 -17.88 1.41
CA TRP A 70 -9.41 -16.84 0.44
C TRP A 70 -8.89 -17.39 -0.90
N CYS A 71 -8.19 -18.53 -0.89
CA CYS A 71 -7.67 -19.16 -2.12
C CYS A 71 -8.77 -19.79 -3.00
N GLN A 72 -10.04 -19.61 -2.65
CA GLN A 72 -11.18 -19.95 -3.52
C GLN A 72 -11.47 -18.86 -4.56
N PHE A 73 -10.98 -17.64 -4.35
CA PHE A 73 -11.16 -16.50 -5.27
C PHE A 73 -12.63 -16.22 -5.67
N ASN A 74 -13.58 -16.48 -4.77
CA ASN A 74 -15.01 -16.39 -5.02
C ASN A 74 -15.71 -15.28 -4.20
N LYS A 75 -14.95 -14.32 -3.66
CA LYS A 75 -15.47 -13.25 -2.78
C LYS A 75 -15.84 -11.98 -3.54
N PHE A 76 -15.16 -11.73 -4.65
CA PHE A 76 -15.28 -10.50 -5.42
C PHE A 76 -14.74 -10.73 -6.83
N LYS A 77 -15.30 -10.00 -7.81
CA LYS A 77 -14.84 -9.97 -9.20
C LYS A 77 -14.77 -8.52 -9.65
N ALA A 78 -13.59 -8.10 -10.09
CA ALA A 78 -13.35 -6.78 -10.65
C ALA A 78 -12.06 -6.75 -11.45
N THR A 79 -11.89 -5.67 -12.20
CA THR A 79 -10.63 -5.25 -12.80
C THR A 79 -9.66 -4.74 -11.74
N ILE A 80 -8.38 -4.61 -12.10
CA ILE A 80 -7.33 -4.08 -11.20
C ILE A 80 -7.69 -2.66 -10.73
N MET A 81 -8.17 -1.80 -11.64
CA MET A 81 -8.52 -0.41 -11.30
C MET A 81 -9.69 -0.33 -10.33
N GLU A 82 -10.76 -1.10 -10.57
CA GLU A 82 -11.90 -1.18 -9.64
C GLU A 82 -11.50 -1.72 -8.26
N ALA A 83 -10.53 -2.65 -8.21
CA ALA A 83 -9.99 -3.15 -6.95
C ALA A 83 -9.13 -2.10 -6.22
N LEU A 84 -8.34 -1.31 -6.95
CA LEU A 84 -7.58 -0.18 -6.39
C LEU A 84 -8.49 0.95 -5.92
N GLU A 85 -9.56 1.26 -6.66
CA GLU A 85 -10.54 2.29 -6.27
C GLU A 85 -11.19 1.97 -4.92
N LYS A 86 -11.37 0.68 -4.59
CA LYS A 86 -11.81 0.27 -3.24
C LYS A 86 -10.82 0.64 -2.15
N LEU A 87 -9.52 0.69 -2.46
CA LEU A 87 -8.48 1.09 -1.52
C LEU A 87 -8.47 2.61 -1.25
N ASN A 88 -9.31 3.42 -1.92
CA ASN A 88 -9.54 4.81 -1.51
C ASN A 88 -10.12 4.91 -0.09
N ASP A 89 -10.94 3.94 0.30
CA ASP A 89 -11.62 3.92 1.60
C ASP A 89 -10.79 3.20 2.68
N LEU A 90 -9.55 2.82 2.37
CA LEU A 90 -8.66 2.11 3.29
C LEU A 90 -7.44 2.96 3.66
N VAL A 91 -7.30 3.18 4.96
CA VAL A 91 -6.07 3.65 5.59
C VAL A 91 -5.47 2.48 6.38
N ASP A 92 -4.18 2.22 6.19
CA ASP A 92 -3.49 1.12 6.86
C ASP A 92 -3.26 1.45 8.35
N GLU A 93 -3.88 0.66 9.22
CA GLU A 93 -3.79 0.82 10.68
C GLU A 93 -2.46 0.33 11.27
N SER A 94 -1.62 -0.32 10.46
CA SER A 94 -0.32 -0.86 10.85
C SER A 94 0.86 -0.02 10.42
N ASP A 95 0.63 0.92 9.50
CA ASP A 95 1.64 1.82 8.98
C ASP A 95 1.90 2.95 9.99
N PRO A 96 3.13 3.11 10.51
CA PRO A 96 3.46 4.17 11.46
C PRO A 96 3.78 5.52 10.78
N ASP A 97 3.95 5.54 9.46
CA ASP A 97 4.57 6.60 8.70
C ASP A 97 3.54 7.45 7.94
N ILE A 98 2.46 6.82 7.43
CA ILE A 98 1.48 7.50 6.57
C ILE A 98 0.01 7.27 6.99
N ASP A 99 -0.82 8.28 6.74
CA ASP A 99 -2.27 8.27 6.95
C ASP A 99 -3.00 8.61 5.63
N LEU A 100 -2.47 8.07 4.53
CA LEU A 100 -3.00 8.29 3.18
C LEU A 100 -3.84 7.10 2.73
N PRO A 101 -4.82 7.32 1.82
CA PRO A 101 -5.51 6.23 1.15
C PRO A 101 -4.51 5.29 0.46
N ASN A 102 -4.68 3.99 0.62
CA ASN A 102 -3.68 3.00 0.17
C ASN A 102 -3.51 2.97 -1.37
N ILE A 103 -4.46 3.50 -2.13
CA ILE A 103 -4.28 3.73 -3.58
C ILE A 103 -3.18 4.75 -3.90
N ILE A 104 -2.99 5.78 -3.06
CA ILE A 104 -1.95 6.79 -3.26
C ILE A 104 -0.58 6.14 -3.10
N HIS A 105 -0.42 5.29 -2.08
CA HIS A 105 0.78 4.47 -1.88
C HIS A 105 1.09 3.56 -3.08
N ALA A 106 0.06 2.97 -3.70
CA ALA A 106 0.23 2.18 -4.91
C ALA A 106 0.81 3.01 -6.09
N TYR A 107 0.32 4.23 -6.30
CA TYR A 107 0.88 5.15 -7.30
C TYR A 107 2.28 5.63 -6.93
N GLN A 108 2.55 6.00 -5.68
CA GLN A 108 3.89 6.41 -5.22
C GLN A 108 4.92 5.34 -5.51
N THR A 109 4.59 4.09 -5.15
CA THR A 109 5.47 2.94 -5.37
C THR A 109 5.69 2.70 -6.86
N ALA A 110 4.62 2.68 -7.67
CA ALA A 110 4.71 2.45 -9.11
C ALA A 110 5.52 3.52 -9.84
N GLU A 111 5.28 4.80 -9.53
CA GLU A 111 5.95 5.91 -10.20
C GLU A 111 7.41 6.05 -9.80
N MET A 112 7.76 5.78 -8.54
CA MET A 112 9.16 5.73 -8.12
C MET A 112 9.93 4.59 -8.79
N ILE A 113 9.30 3.42 -8.95
CA ILE A 113 9.91 2.31 -9.69
C ILE A 113 10.02 2.69 -11.17
N ARG A 114 9.00 3.32 -11.77
CA ARG A 114 9.03 3.77 -13.16
C ARG A 114 10.17 4.75 -13.42
N GLU A 115 10.42 5.67 -12.50
CA GLU A 115 11.51 6.65 -12.61
C GLU A 115 12.89 5.99 -12.50
N LYS A 116 13.08 5.06 -11.55
CA LYS A 116 14.38 4.40 -11.31
C LYS A 116 14.68 3.25 -12.28
N HIS A 117 13.64 2.59 -12.80
CA HIS A 117 13.74 1.41 -13.65
C HIS A 117 12.85 1.57 -14.90
N PRO A 118 13.06 2.60 -15.74
CA PRO A 118 12.17 2.92 -16.86
C PRO A 118 12.06 1.82 -17.92
N ASP A 119 13.00 0.87 -17.94
CA ASP A 119 13.09 -0.28 -18.83
C ASP A 119 12.34 -1.52 -18.33
N LEU A 120 11.85 -1.53 -17.09
CA LEU A 120 11.20 -2.67 -16.44
C LEU A 120 9.71 -2.42 -16.19
N ASP A 121 8.89 -2.41 -17.24
CA ASP A 121 7.44 -2.17 -17.18
C ASP A 121 6.69 -3.09 -16.21
N TRP A 122 7.03 -4.38 -16.18
CA TRP A 122 6.48 -5.36 -15.24
C TRP A 122 6.77 -4.97 -13.78
N PHE A 123 7.86 -4.26 -13.51
CA PHE A 123 8.23 -3.85 -12.16
C PHE A 123 7.41 -2.63 -11.72
N HIS A 124 7.05 -1.75 -12.66
CA HIS A 124 6.11 -0.65 -12.42
C HIS A 124 4.76 -1.22 -12.00
N LEU A 125 4.27 -2.20 -12.76
CA LEU A 125 3.02 -2.89 -12.46
C LEU A 125 3.08 -3.63 -11.12
N THR A 126 4.22 -4.27 -10.81
CA THR A 126 4.42 -4.94 -9.52
C THR A 126 4.26 -3.96 -8.37
N GLY A 127 4.87 -2.77 -8.45
CA GLY A 127 4.66 -1.70 -7.47
C GLY A 127 3.21 -1.25 -7.38
N PHE A 128 2.52 -1.19 -8.51
CA PHE A 128 1.12 -0.74 -8.57
C PHE A 128 0.14 -1.73 -7.91
N ILE A 129 0.41 -3.04 -7.95
CA ILE A 129 -0.52 -4.07 -7.47
C ILE A 129 -0.09 -4.76 -6.16
N HIS A 130 1.08 -4.42 -5.60
CA HIS A 130 1.65 -5.17 -4.46
C HIS A 130 0.70 -5.28 -3.26
N ASP A 131 -0.03 -4.20 -2.96
CA ASP A 131 -0.95 -4.10 -1.83
C ASP A 131 -2.41 -4.43 -2.17
N LEU A 132 -2.69 -4.90 -3.39
CA LEU A 132 -4.07 -5.13 -3.83
C LEU A 132 -4.81 -6.17 -2.98
N GLY A 133 -4.06 -7.04 -2.28
CA GLY A 133 -4.63 -7.99 -1.31
C GLY A 133 -5.39 -7.32 -0.15
N LYS A 134 -5.11 -6.06 0.16
CA LYS A 134 -5.78 -5.31 1.24
C LYS A 134 -7.29 -5.12 1.03
N VAL A 135 -7.80 -5.34 -0.19
CA VAL A 135 -9.25 -5.39 -0.46
C VAL A 135 -9.99 -6.43 0.41
N MET A 136 -9.29 -7.42 0.96
CA MET A 136 -9.85 -8.40 1.90
C MET A 136 -10.56 -7.76 3.10
N VAL A 137 -10.14 -6.55 3.52
CA VAL A 137 -10.78 -5.78 4.62
C VAL A 137 -12.28 -5.58 4.39
N PHE A 138 -12.71 -5.43 3.13
CA PHE A 138 -14.12 -5.19 2.81
C PHE A 138 -14.99 -6.45 2.76
N TYR A 139 -14.38 -7.65 2.73
CA TYR A 139 -15.08 -8.90 2.44
C TYR A 139 -15.02 -9.94 3.56
N GLY A 140 -14.52 -9.56 4.75
CA GLY A 140 -14.59 -10.41 5.92
C GLY A 140 -14.19 -9.69 7.21
N ARG A 141 -14.97 -9.89 8.28
CA ARG A 141 -14.52 -9.58 9.64
C ARG A 141 -13.52 -10.65 10.08
N ALA A 142 -12.25 -10.45 9.78
CA ALA A 142 -11.20 -10.97 10.66
C ALA A 142 -10.92 -9.86 11.68
N PRO A 143 -11.02 -10.11 12.99
CA PRO A 143 -10.59 -9.13 13.99
C PRO A 143 -9.08 -8.84 13.93
N VAL A 144 -8.33 -9.56 13.10
CA VAL A 144 -6.89 -9.55 13.16
C VAL A 144 -6.26 -9.84 11.81
N VAL A 145 -6.08 -8.79 11.02
CA VAL A 145 -4.89 -8.49 10.21
C VAL A 145 -5.25 -7.37 9.25
N HIS A 146 -4.91 -6.15 9.65
CA HIS A 146 -4.85 -5.02 8.74
C HIS A 146 -3.41 -4.72 8.32
N CYS A 147 -2.43 -5.52 8.79
CA CYS A 147 -1.07 -5.55 8.24
C CYS A 147 -0.96 -6.63 7.17
N TRP A 148 -0.70 -6.23 5.93
CA TRP A 148 0.01 -7.02 4.92
C TRP A 148 0.93 -6.08 4.17
#